data_AF-A0A6A0RE70-F1
#
_entry.id   AF-A0A6A0RE70-F1
#
_cell.length_a   1.000
_cell.length_b   1.000
_cell.length_c   1.000
_cell.angle_alpha   90.00
_cell.angle_beta   90.00
_cell.angle_gamma   90.00
#
_symmetry.space_group_name_H-M   'P 1'
#
loop_
_entity.id
_entity.type
_entity.pdbx_description
1 polymer ?
#
loop_
_entity_poly.entity_id
_entity_poly.type
_entity_poly.pdbx_seq_one_letter_code
_entity_poly.pdbx_strand_id
1 'polypeptide(L)'
;MRNPVVVAVALVLAIAAPAYAQTTSELTQADVYRALAERTAAANSLSEATARFETAVADEGIARERIADLAKSVAALELDIADKQVEVLELVRSRYMSGGPTGTERIFAAETFQDLPVQSEYFQLLGERDLAVLRGLEAAEAVHRDQQQTLDESLAAQVALVAEITELRDEILKTLEDADTAYNSVAIAFSVQEEKKRLAEEARLKRVAEQRAAAAAAAAAAAAATSTTVAATVATTTTTTDAPSPATTAAPATTTTAPPATTTTIPNVPPPVVTSGKTCPVNAATSFSDTWGAGRSGGRTHKGVDMMAARNAPLAAIESGVITRTSNSSLGGISIYLTGNSGARYYYAHLESLASGVRGGLAVNVGDTIGFNGSSGNAPDYLPHLHFQYAPPGSDWINPYPLVKELCG
;
A
#
# COMPACT_ATOMS: atom_id res chain seq x y z
N MET A 1 -16.43 59.53 -34.57
CA MET A 1 -17.41 59.30 -33.49
C MET A 1 -16.71 58.57 -32.35
N ARG A 2 -17.18 58.85 -31.13
CA ARG A 2 -16.70 58.55 -29.78
C ARG A 2 -15.94 57.24 -29.49
N ASN A 3 -14.97 57.42 -28.58
CA ASN A 3 -14.24 56.49 -27.71
C ASN A 3 -15.15 55.95 -26.55
N PRO A 4 -14.64 55.25 -25.51
CA PRO A 4 -14.28 53.83 -25.33
C PRO A 4 -15.16 53.16 -24.23
N VAL A 5 -14.82 51.96 -23.70
CA VAL A 5 -14.81 51.62 -22.25
C VAL A 5 -14.35 50.17 -22.03
N VAL A 6 -13.37 50.06 -21.13
CA VAL A 6 -12.82 48.87 -20.47
C VAL A 6 -13.84 48.32 -19.47
N VAL A 7 -14.07 47.02 -19.42
CA VAL A 7 -14.67 46.36 -18.24
C VAL A 7 -13.85 45.14 -17.88
N ALA A 8 -13.16 45.24 -16.74
CA ALA A 8 -12.56 44.14 -16.01
C ALA A 8 -13.68 43.29 -15.39
N VAL A 9 -13.60 41.97 -15.56
CA VAL A 9 -14.40 41.03 -14.77
C VAL A 9 -13.43 40.17 -13.96
N ALA A 10 -13.32 40.52 -12.68
CA ALA A 10 -12.71 39.70 -11.66
C ALA A 10 -13.55 38.43 -11.47
N LEU A 11 -12.99 37.27 -11.81
CA LEU A 11 -13.60 35.99 -11.51
C LEU A 11 -13.30 35.65 -10.04
N VAL A 12 -14.23 35.97 -9.16
CA VAL A 12 -14.22 35.52 -7.76
C VAL A 12 -14.51 34.01 -7.76
N LEU A 13 -13.48 33.22 -7.45
CA LEU A 13 -13.62 31.81 -7.09
C LEU A 13 -14.36 31.74 -5.75
N ALA A 14 -15.68 31.63 -5.80
CA ALA A 14 -16.50 31.20 -4.66
C ALA A 14 -16.25 29.70 -4.44
N ILE A 15 -15.25 29.39 -3.61
CA ILE A 15 -15.15 28.08 -2.99
C ILE A 15 -16.33 27.98 -2.01
N ALA A 16 -17.34 27.21 -2.38
CA ALA A 16 -18.38 26.79 -1.44
C ALA A 16 -17.70 25.93 -0.37
N ALA A 17 -17.40 26.53 0.78
CA ALA A 17 -17.03 25.79 1.96
C ALA A 17 -18.25 24.95 2.38
N PRO A 18 -18.11 23.63 2.60
CA PRO A 18 -19.17 22.86 3.20
C PRO A 18 -19.48 23.47 4.57
N ALA A 19 -20.76 23.74 4.81
CA ALA A 19 -21.27 24.23 6.07
C ALA A 19 -21.10 23.15 7.14
N TYR A 20 -19.91 23.08 7.75
CA TYR A 20 -19.71 22.38 9.00
C TYR A 20 -20.45 23.16 10.08
N ALA A 21 -21.50 22.55 10.63
CA ALA A 21 -22.17 23.04 11.83
C ALA A 21 -21.11 23.27 12.91
N GLN A 22 -20.90 24.53 13.28
CA GLN A 22 -19.99 24.92 14.35
C GLN A 22 -20.62 24.52 15.69
N THR A 23 -20.30 23.33 16.18
CA THR A 23 -20.27 23.09 17.62
C THR A 23 -19.09 23.88 18.20
N THR A 24 -19.40 24.85 19.03
CA THR A 24 -18.52 25.91 19.55
C THR A 24 -17.59 25.45 20.69
N SER A 25 -17.19 24.18 20.71
CA SER A 25 -16.24 23.64 21.69
C SER A 25 -14.86 23.48 21.07
N GLU A 26 -13.81 24.02 21.72
CA GLU A 26 -12.43 23.76 21.33
C GLU A 26 -12.15 22.25 21.38
N LEU A 27 -11.57 21.72 20.30
CA LEU A 27 -11.12 20.33 20.24
C LEU A 27 -9.97 20.13 21.22
N THR A 28 -10.05 19.05 21.99
CA THR A 28 -9.01 18.66 22.95
C THR A 28 -8.21 17.48 22.44
N GLN A 29 -7.02 17.27 23.02
CA GLN A 29 -6.24 16.08 22.70
C GLN A 29 -6.96 14.77 23.09
N ALA A 30 -7.86 14.81 24.08
CA ALA A 30 -8.70 13.68 24.44
C ALA A 30 -9.69 13.30 23.33
N ASP A 31 -10.17 14.27 22.54
CA ASP A 31 -11.06 14.01 21.40
C ASP A 31 -10.32 13.32 20.25
N VAL A 32 -9.06 13.70 20.01
CA VAL A 32 -8.19 13.01 19.05
C VAL A 32 -7.94 11.55 19.48
N TYR A 33 -7.66 11.33 20.78
CA TYR A 33 -7.49 9.97 21.30
C TYR A 33 -8.77 9.13 21.23
N ARG A 34 -9.95 9.74 21.45
CA ARG A 34 -11.23 9.06 21.29
C ARG A 34 -11.45 8.64 19.83
N ALA A 35 -11.23 9.54 18.88
CA ALA A 35 -11.35 9.23 17.45
C ALA A 35 -10.35 8.14 17.00
N LEU A 36 -9.13 8.13 17.56
CA LEU A 36 -8.16 7.06 17.31
C LEU A 36 -8.63 5.71 17.89
N ALA A 37 -9.23 5.71 19.08
CA ALA A 37 -9.77 4.50 19.69
C ALA A 37 -10.95 3.95 18.88
N GLU A 38 -11.84 4.80 18.39
CA GLU A 38 -12.96 4.42 17.51
C GLU A 38 -12.45 3.83 16.19
N ARG A 39 -11.46 4.45 15.56
CA ARG A 39 -10.79 3.92 14.37
C ARG A 39 -10.19 2.54 14.60
N THR A 40 -9.51 2.36 15.74
CA THR A 40 -8.90 1.08 16.12
C THR A 40 -9.97 0.02 16.39
N ALA A 41 -11.08 0.39 17.04
CA ALA A 41 -12.21 -0.50 17.28
C ALA A 41 -12.88 -0.94 15.97
N ALA A 42 -13.03 -0.02 15.01
CA ALA A 42 -13.54 -0.34 13.67
C ALA A 42 -12.62 -1.35 12.96
N ALA A 43 -11.30 -1.14 12.98
CA ALA A 43 -10.34 -2.09 12.43
C ALA A 43 -10.41 -3.47 13.11
N ASN A 44 -10.58 -3.51 14.44
CA ASN A 44 -10.72 -4.78 15.16
C ASN A 44 -12.04 -5.50 14.85
N SER A 45 -13.13 -4.75 14.63
CA SER A 45 -14.43 -5.33 14.24
C SER A 45 -14.39 -6.00 12.86
N LEU A 46 -13.45 -5.59 12.00
CA LEU A 46 -13.24 -6.20 10.68
C LEU A 46 -12.48 -7.53 10.72
N SER A 47 -12.00 -7.98 11.88
CA SER A 47 -11.29 -9.26 11.99
C SER A 47 -12.15 -10.45 11.51
N GLU A 48 -13.43 -10.47 11.86
CA GLU A 48 -14.36 -11.51 11.43
C GLU A 48 -14.67 -11.44 9.92
N ALA A 49 -14.89 -10.22 9.39
CA ALA A 49 -15.10 -10.01 7.95
C ALA A 49 -13.86 -10.40 7.13
N THR A 50 -12.67 -10.09 7.64
CA THR A 50 -11.39 -10.46 7.02
C THR A 50 -11.19 -11.97 7.01
N ALA A 51 -11.49 -12.66 8.13
CA ALA A 51 -11.41 -14.12 8.19
C ALA A 51 -12.40 -14.79 7.23
N ARG A 52 -13.63 -14.25 7.11
CA ARG A 52 -14.60 -14.70 6.09
C ARG A 52 -14.09 -14.47 4.67
N PHE A 53 -13.49 -13.31 4.39
CA PHE A 53 -12.90 -13.01 3.09
C PHE A 53 -11.78 -13.98 2.71
N GLU A 54 -10.84 -14.23 3.63
CA GLU A 54 -9.74 -15.18 3.41
C GLU A 54 -10.25 -16.60 3.15
N THR A 55 -11.26 -17.03 3.91
CA THR A 55 -11.90 -18.34 3.73
C THR A 55 -12.59 -18.42 2.36
N ALA A 56 -13.37 -17.42 1.98
CA ALA A 56 -14.07 -17.40 0.70
C ALA A 56 -13.09 -17.41 -0.50
N VAL A 57 -11.96 -16.70 -0.40
CA VAL A 57 -10.90 -16.74 -1.42
C VAL A 57 -10.26 -18.12 -1.52
N ALA A 58 -10.02 -18.79 -0.38
CA ALA A 58 -9.49 -20.15 -0.39
C ALA A 58 -10.50 -21.14 -1.01
N ASP A 59 -11.77 -21.02 -0.66
CA ASP A 59 -12.85 -21.85 -1.19
C ASP A 59 -13.05 -21.64 -2.70
N GLU A 60 -12.93 -20.40 -3.21
CA GLU A 60 -12.95 -20.12 -4.66
C GLU A 60 -11.79 -20.82 -5.39
N GLY A 61 -10.59 -20.80 -4.79
CA GLY A 61 -9.43 -21.51 -5.34
C GLY A 61 -9.66 -23.02 -5.44
N ILE A 62 -10.19 -23.63 -4.39
CA ILE A 62 -10.52 -25.07 -4.36
C ILE A 62 -11.63 -25.39 -5.37
N ALA A 63 -12.68 -24.56 -5.44
CA ALA A 63 -13.78 -24.73 -6.38
C ALA A 63 -13.28 -24.68 -7.83
N ARG A 64 -12.39 -23.75 -8.16
CA ARG A 64 -11.80 -23.62 -9.49
C ARG A 64 -11.03 -24.87 -9.92
N GLU A 65 -10.24 -25.46 -9.03
CA GLU A 65 -9.52 -26.71 -9.33
C GLU A 65 -10.49 -27.87 -9.59
N ARG A 66 -11.50 -28.02 -8.74
CA ARG A 66 -12.55 -29.05 -8.92
C ARG A 66 -13.31 -28.89 -10.23
N ILE A 67 -13.69 -27.67 -10.58
CA ILE A 67 -14.36 -27.33 -11.84
C ILE A 67 -13.47 -27.70 -13.03
N ALA A 68 -12.17 -27.40 -12.96
CA ALA A 68 -11.23 -27.73 -14.02
C ALA A 68 -11.12 -29.24 -14.24
N ASP A 69 -11.09 -30.04 -13.19
CA ASP A 69 -11.04 -31.50 -13.29
C ASP A 69 -12.37 -32.11 -13.76
N LEU A 70 -13.50 -31.58 -13.28
CA LEU A 70 -14.82 -32.01 -13.74
C LEU A 70 -15.03 -31.69 -15.23
N ALA A 71 -14.59 -30.51 -15.69
CA ALA A 71 -14.64 -30.13 -17.10
C ALA A 71 -13.81 -31.08 -17.98
N LYS A 72 -12.65 -31.56 -17.52
CA LYS A 72 -11.87 -32.59 -18.24
C LYS A 72 -12.62 -33.93 -18.30
N SER A 73 -13.26 -34.33 -17.20
CA SER A 73 -14.06 -35.57 -17.15
C SER A 73 -15.24 -35.51 -18.13
N VAL A 74 -15.97 -34.39 -18.15
CA VAL A 74 -17.05 -34.13 -19.11
C VAL A 74 -16.54 -34.23 -20.55
N ALA A 75 -15.43 -33.54 -20.88
CA ALA A 75 -14.87 -33.58 -22.22
C ALA A 75 -14.41 -34.99 -22.63
N ALA A 76 -13.89 -35.79 -21.70
CA ALA A 76 -13.53 -37.18 -21.96
C ALA A 76 -14.77 -38.06 -22.22
N LEU A 77 -15.88 -37.83 -21.50
CA LEU A 77 -17.15 -38.52 -21.75
C LEU A 77 -17.76 -38.15 -23.10
N GLU A 78 -17.63 -36.90 -23.55
CA GLU A 78 -18.10 -36.49 -24.87
C GLU A 78 -17.39 -37.25 -25.99
N LEU A 79 -16.08 -37.49 -25.84
CA LEU A 79 -15.31 -38.32 -26.77
C LEU A 79 -15.75 -39.79 -26.71
N ASP A 80 -15.93 -40.36 -25.51
CA ASP A 80 -16.40 -41.75 -25.35
C ASP A 80 -17.81 -41.96 -25.95
N ILE A 81 -18.72 -40.98 -25.76
CA ILE A 81 -20.04 -40.99 -26.38
C ILE A 81 -19.92 -40.95 -27.90
N ALA A 82 -19.06 -40.08 -28.45
CA ALA A 82 -18.84 -40.01 -29.89
C ALA A 82 -18.34 -41.35 -30.46
N ASP A 83 -17.39 -42.01 -29.78
CA ASP A 83 -16.89 -43.33 -30.17
C ASP A 83 -18.00 -44.39 -30.12
N LYS A 84 -18.82 -44.41 -29.06
CA LYS A 84 -19.97 -45.34 -28.95
C LYS A 84 -21.05 -45.07 -29.99
N GLN A 85 -21.28 -43.82 -30.36
CA GLN A 85 -22.21 -43.48 -31.45
C GLN A 85 -21.72 -44.05 -32.79
N VAL A 86 -20.40 -44.05 -33.03
CA VAL A 86 -19.82 -44.73 -34.19
C VAL A 86 -20.04 -46.25 -34.13
N GLU A 87 -19.83 -46.89 -32.97
CA GLU A 87 -20.12 -48.32 -32.80
C GLU A 87 -21.59 -48.67 -33.07
N VAL A 88 -22.52 -47.84 -32.60
CA VAL A 88 -23.96 -48.00 -32.89
C VAL A 88 -24.24 -47.85 -34.39
N LEU A 89 -23.62 -46.88 -35.06
CA LEU A 89 -23.78 -46.70 -36.50
C LEU A 89 -23.23 -47.88 -37.30
N GLU A 90 -22.08 -48.44 -36.90
CA GLU A 90 -21.51 -49.64 -37.50
C GLU A 90 -22.40 -50.86 -37.29
N LEU A 91 -22.97 -51.01 -36.09
CA LEU A 91 -23.95 -52.03 -35.77
C LEU A 91 -25.18 -51.93 -36.69
N VAL A 92 -25.78 -50.74 -36.80
CA VAL A 92 -26.93 -50.49 -37.68
C VAL A 92 -26.60 -50.80 -39.13
N ARG A 93 -25.42 -50.36 -39.61
CA ARG A 93 -24.93 -50.65 -40.97
C ARG A 93 -24.74 -52.14 -41.18
N SER A 94 -24.14 -52.86 -40.24
CA SER A 94 -23.93 -54.30 -40.32
C SER A 94 -25.27 -55.04 -40.40
N ARG A 95 -26.25 -54.66 -39.58
CA ARG A 95 -27.59 -55.25 -39.59
C ARG A 95 -28.36 -54.97 -40.88
N TYR A 96 -28.22 -53.77 -41.43
CA TYR A 96 -28.80 -53.40 -42.72
C TYR A 96 -28.18 -54.22 -43.88
N MET A 97 -26.85 -54.28 -43.95
CA MET A 97 -26.13 -54.99 -45.03
C MET A 97 -26.30 -56.51 -44.97
N SER A 98 -26.53 -57.08 -43.78
CA SER A 98 -26.78 -58.52 -43.60
C SER A 98 -28.22 -58.97 -43.90
N GLY A 99 -29.08 -58.10 -44.45
CA GLY A 99 -30.46 -58.45 -44.85
C GLY A 99 -31.58 -58.00 -43.91
N GLY A 100 -31.31 -57.09 -42.97
CA GLY A 100 -32.35 -56.48 -42.12
C GLY A 100 -32.79 -57.34 -40.91
N PRO A 101 -33.85 -56.91 -40.18
CA PRO A 101 -34.27 -57.51 -38.90
C PRO A 101 -34.81 -58.95 -39.03
N THR A 102 -35.03 -59.45 -40.23
CA THR A 102 -35.44 -60.83 -40.51
C THR A 102 -34.24 -61.75 -40.64
N GLY A 103 -33.47 -61.90 -39.56
CA GLY A 103 -32.55 -63.05 -39.38
C GLY A 103 -33.27 -64.40 -39.42
N THR A 104 -34.61 -64.38 -39.44
CA THR A 104 -35.50 -65.53 -39.65
C THR A 104 -35.17 -66.31 -40.92
N GLU A 105 -34.76 -65.68 -42.03
CA GLU A 105 -34.36 -66.43 -43.23
C GLU A 105 -33.16 -67.34 -42.98
N ARG A 106 -32.22 -66.95 -42.12
CA ARG A 106 -31.07 -67.79 -41.77
C ARG A 106 -31.43 -68.92 -40.80
N ILE A 107 -32.41 -68.69 -39.92
CA ILE A 107 -32.99 -69.74 -39.06
C ILE A 107 -33.70 -70.81 -39.92
N PHE A 108 -34.40 -70.38 -40.98
CA PHE A 108 -35.05 -71.30 -41.94
C PHE A 108 -34.10 -71.85 -43.00
N ALA A 109 -32.85 -71.35 -43.09
CA ALA A 109 -31.81 -71.85 -43.99
C ALA A 109 -30.90 -72.91 -43.35
N ALA A 110 -31.22 -73.40 -42.14
CA ALA A 110 -30.54 -74.57 -41.57
C ALA A 110 -30.71 -75.79 -42.49
N GLU A 111 -29.60 -76.31 -43.03
CA GLU A 111 -29.63 -77.46 -43.94
C GLU A 111 -30.00 -78.77 -43.22
N THR A 112 -29.76 -78.83 -41.89
CA THR A 112 -30.14 -79.98 -41.05
C THR A 112 -30.81 -79.57 -39.73
N PHE A 113 -31.69 -80.43 -39.21
CA PHE A 113 -32.38 -80.22 -37.92
C PHE A 113 -31.42 -80.15 -36.72
N GLN A 114 -30.20 -80.69 -36.85
CA GLN A 114 -29.16 -80.65 -35.81
C GLN A 114 -28.46 -79.28 -35.71
N ASP A 115 -28.57 -78.42 -36.73
CA ASP A 115 -27.94 -77.09 -36.74
C ASP A 115 -28.79 -76.00 -36.05
N LEU A 116 -30.08 -76.28 -35.85
CA LEU A 116 -31.04 -75.34 -35.26
C LEU A 116 -30.66 -74.88 -33.84
N PRO A 117 -30.20 -75.74 -32.91
CA PRO A 117 -29.79 -75.29 -31.57
C PRO A 117 -28.61 -74.32 -31.60
N VAL A 118 -27.58 -74.63 -32.40
CA VAL A 118 -26.36 -73.79 -32.51
C VAL A 118 -26.68 -72.44 -33.14
N GLN A 119 -27.53 -72.42 -34.17
CA GLN A 119 -27.98 -71.16 -34.76
C GLN A 119 -28.81 -70.33 -33.76
N SER A 120 -29.68 -70.96 -32.97
CA SER A 120 -30.49 -70.25 -31.98
C SER A 120 -29.65 -69.58 -30.89
N GLU A 121 -28.61 -70.27 -30.41
CA GLU A 121 -27.66 -69.76 -29.40
C GLU A 121 -26.81 -68.61 -29.97
N TYR A 122 -26.34 -68.74 -31.22
CA TYR A 122 -25.62 -67.68 -31.92
C TYR A 122 -26.45 -66.39 -32.05
N PHE A 123 -27.75 -66.50 -32.36
CA PHE A 123 -28.63 -65.33 -32.44
C PHE A 123 -28.90 -64.68 -31.08
N GLN A 124 -29.03 -65.48 -30.02
CA GLN A 124 -29.15 -64.96 -28.66
C GLN A 124 -27.90 -64.17 -28.26
N LEU A 125 -26.71 -64.74 -28.46
CA LEU A 125 -25.43 -64.08 -28.17
C LEU A 125 -25.25 -62.77 -28.97
N LEU A 126 -25.63 -62.77 -30.25
CA LEU A 126 -25.62 -61.57 -31.08
C LEU A 126 -26.59 -60.50 -30.58
N GLY A 127 -27.80 -60.89 -30.17
CA GLY A 127 -28.77 -59.98 -29.60
C GLY A 127 -28.30 -59.35 -28.28
N GLU A 128 -27.70 -60.16 -27.40
CA GLU A 128 -27.11 -59.69 -26.14
C GLU A 128 -25.97 -58.70 -26.36
N ARG A 129 -25.06 -59.01 -27.30
CA ARG A 129 -23.96 -58.12 -27.66
C ARG A 129 -24.45 -56.79 -28.23
N ASP A 130 -25.40 -56.83 -29.15
CA ASP A 130 -25.91 -55.61 -29.79
C ASP A 130 -26.72 -54.73 -28.81
N LEU A 131 -27.47 -55.35 -27.90
CA LEU A 131 -28.11 -54.64 -26.78
C LEU A 131 -27.08 -54.04 -25.81
N ALA A 132 -25.94 -54.69 -25.59
CA ALA A 132 -24.87 -54.17 -24.75
C ALA A 132 -24.26 -52.87 -25.31
N VAL A 133 -24.10 -52.77 -26.64
CA VAL A 133 -23.61 -51.53 -27.30
C VAL A 133 -24.60 -50.38 -27.06
N LEU A 134 -25.90 -50.61 -27.28
CA LEU A 134 -26.94 -49.59 -27.07
C LEU A 134 -27.03 -49.14 -25.60
N ARG A 135 -27.04 -50.11 -24.67
CA ARG A 135 -27.03 -49.81 -23.22
C ARG A 135 -25.77 -49.08 -22.79
N GLY A 136 -24.63 -49.39 -23.41
CA GLY A 136 -23.37 -48.70 -23.16
C GLY A 136 -23.42 -47.22 -23.54
N LEU A 137 -23.98 -46.90 -24.71
CA LEU A 137 -24.21 -45.51 -25.13
C LEU A 137 -25.19 -44.80 -24.19
N GLU A 138 -26.34 -45.41 -23.90
CA GLU A 138 -27.34 -44.82 -22.99
C GLU A 138 -26.77 -44.54 -21.59
N ALA A 139 -25.96 -45.46 -21.07
CA ALA A 139 -25.28 -45.28 -19.78
C ALA A 139 -24.25 -44.14 -19.82
N ALA A 140 -23.45 -44.05 -20.89
CA ALA A 140 -22.46 -42.97 -21.05
C ALA A 140 -23.15 -41.60 -21.15
N GLU A 141 -24.22 -41.48 -21.93
CA GLU A 141 -25.04 -40.26 -22.03
C GLU A 141 -25.69 -39.88 -20.69
N ALA A 142 -26.13 -40.86 -19.90
CA ALA A 142 -26.69 -40.60 -18.58
C ALA A 142 -25.63 -40.04 -17.62
N VAL A 143 -24.42 -40.60 -17.61
CA VAL A 143 -23.31 -40.11 -16.78
C VAL A 143 -22.86 -38.72 -17.24
N HIS A 144 -22.77 -38.47 -18.55
CA HIS A 144 -22.44 -37.15 -19.09
C HIS A 144 -23.46 -36.10 -18.65
N ARG A 145 -24.76 -36.38 -18.74
CA ARG A 145 -25.80 -35.45 -18.27
C ARG A 145 -25.67 -35.11 -16.78
N ASP A 146 -25.39 -36.10 -15.93
CA ASP A 146 -25.20 -35.90 -14.49
C ASP A 146 -23.94 -35.08 -14.16
N GLN A 147 -22.83 -35.37 -14.82
CA GLN A 147 -21.59 -34.61 -14.66
C GLN A 147 -21.72 -33.18 -15.21
N GLN A 148 -22.42 -32.99 -16.32
CA GLN A 148 -22.70 -31.67 -16.89
C GLN A 148 -23.54 -30.83 -15.93
N GLN A 149 -24.58 -31.41 -15.34
CA GLN A 149 -25.38 -30.73 -14.32
C GLN A 149 -24.52 -30.36 -13.11
N THR A 150 -23.68 -31.27 -12.63
CA THR A 150 -22.76 -31.01 -11.50
C THR A 150 -21.78 -29.88 -11.83
N LEU A 151 -21.31 -29.80 -13.08
CA LEU A 151 -20.43 -28.74 -13.56
C LEU A 151 -21.13 -27.39 -13.56
N ASP A 152 -22.36 -27.33 -14.07
CA ASP A 152 -23.18 -26.12 -14.09
C ASP A 152 -23.49 -25.63 -12.67
N GLU A 153 -23.85 -26.55 -11.76
CA GLU A 153 -24.06 -26.24 -10.33
C GLU A 153 -22.78 -25.73 -9.65
N SER A 154 -21.63 -26.34 -9.96
CA SER A 154 -20.33 -25.92 -9.43
C SER A 154 -19.92 -24.54 -9.94
N LEU A 155 -20.16 -24.24 -11.23
CA LEU A 155 -19.94 -22.92 -11.81
C LEU A 155 -20.83 -21.86 -11.16
N ALA A 156 -22.11 -22.17 -10.93
CA ALA A 156 -23.03 -21.28 -10.23
C ALA A 156 -22.56 -21.01 -8.78
N ALA A 157 -22.10 -22.04 -8.07
CA ALA A 157 -21.53 -21.89 -6.73
C ALA A 157 -20.25 -21.03 -6.74
N GLN A 158 -19.37 -21.19 -7.74
CA GLN A 158 -18.19 -20.33 -7.89
C GLN A 158 -18.57 -18.86 -8.10
N VAL A 159 -19.58 -18.58 -8.93
CA VAL A 159 -20.09 -17.21 -9.13
C VAL A 159 -20.62 -16.61 -7.82
N ALA A 160 -21.32 -17.40 -7.01
CA ALA A 160 -21.79 -16.97 -5.69
C ALA A 160 -20.62 -16.65 -4.73
N LEU A 161 -19.57 -17.49 -4.70
CA LEU A 161 -18.36 -17.22 -3.91
C LEU A 161 -17.68 -15.93 -4.34
N VAL A 162 -17.53 -15.69 -5.64
CA VAL A 162 -16.93 -14.44 -6.16
C VAL A 162 -17.76 -13.21 -5.78
N ALA A 163 -19.10 -13.33 -5.77
CA ALA A 163 -19.98 -12.27 -5.32
C ALA A 163 -19.79 -11.98 -3.82
N GLU A 164 -19.71 -13.02 -2.98
CA GLU A 164 -19.45 -12.90 -1.54
C GLU A 164 -18.10 -12.23 -1.25
N ILE A 165 -17.02 -12.65 -1.95
CA ILE A 165 -15.69 -12.04 -1.84
C ILE A 165 -15.76 -10.53 -2.17
N THR A 166 -16.53 -10.17 -3.19
CA THR A 166 -16.70 -8.78 -3.63
C THR A 166 -17.44 -7.97 -2.56
N GLU A 167 -18.52 -8.50 -2.00
CA GLU A 167 -19.29 -7.84 -0.95
C GLU A 167 -18.46 -7.64 0.33
N LEU A 168 -17.75 -8.68 0.78
CA LEU A 168 -16.86 -8.59 1.94
C LEU A 168 -15.73 -7.59 1.73
N ARG A 169 -15.11 -7.56 0.56
CA ARG A 169 -14.10 -6.55 0.21
C ARG A 169 -14.66 -5.15 0.34
N ASP A 170 -15.84 -4.92 -0.23
CA ASP A 170 -16.46 -3.59 -0.25
C ASP A 170 -16.90 -3.16 1.16
N GLU A 171 -17.39 -4.08 2.00
CA GLU A 171 -17.67 -3.85 3.43
C GLU A 171 -16.42 -3.45 4.21
N ILE A 172 -15.32 -4.20 4.03
CA ILE A 172 -14.03 -3.93 4.68
C ILE A 172 -13.51 -2.56 4.27
N LEU A 173 -13.46 -2.27 2.97
CA LEU A 173 -12.95 -1.01 2.45
C LEU A 173 -13.77 0.18 2.94
N LYS A 174 -15.10 0.06 2.90
CA LYS A 174 -15.99 1.12 3.37
C LYS A 174 -15.80 1.42 4.85
N THR A 175 -15.74 0.37 5.68
CA THR A 175 -15.55 0.53 7.12
C THR A 175 -14.22 1.19 7.45
N LEU A 176 -13.14 0.82 6.73
CA LEU A 176 -11.83 1.45 6.89
C LEU A 176 -11.85 2.92 6.44
N GLU A 177 -12.49 3.23 5.30
CA GLU A 177 -12.60 4.58 4.77
C GLU A 177 -13.41 5.50 5.70
N ASP A 178 -14.53 5.02 6.22
CA ASP A 178 -15.38 5.75 7.18
C ASP A 178 -14.61 6.03 8.48
N ALA A 179 -13.89 5.03 9.00
CA ALA A 179 -13.07 5.16 10.21
C ALA A 179 -11.88 6.13 10.03
N ASP A 180 -11.17 6.05 8.89
CA ASP A 180 -10.07 6.97 8.56
C ASP A 180 -10.59 8.39 8.36
N THR A 181 -11.73 8.57 7.69
CA THR A 181 -12.34 9.88 7.46
C THR A 181 -12.74 10.53 8.79
N ALA A 182 -13.38 9.77 9.67
CA ALA A 182 -13.75 10.25 11.01
C ALA A 182 -12.52 10.70 11.80
N TYR A 183 -11.47 9.87 11.87
CA TYR A 183 -10.22 10.21 12.58
C TYR A 183 -9.50 11.43 11.96
N ASN A 184 -9.32 11.44 10.64
CA ASN A 184 -8.60 12.49 9.94
C ASN A 184 -9.30 13.85 10.09
N SER A 185 -10.63 13.88 10.08
CA SER A 185 -11.39 15.12 10.28
C SER A 185 -11.09 15.77 11.64
N VAL A 186 -10.98 14.97 12.70
CA VAL A 186 -10.69 15.42 14.07
C VAL A 186 -9.22 15.80 14.22
N ALA A 187 -8.30 14.96 13.74
CA ALA A 187 -6.86 15.18 13.85
C ALA A 187 -6.40 16.45 13.09
N ILE A 188 -6.89 16.64 11.87
CA ILE A 188 -6.59 17.83 11.07
C ILE A 188 -7.19 19.07 11.73
N ALA A 189 -8.44 19.03 12.18
CA ALA A 189 -9.07 20.16 12.84
C ALA A 189 -8.31 20.57 14.13
N PHE A 190 -7.86 19.60 14.93
CA PHE A 190 -7.06 19.84 16.13
C PHE A 190 -5.72 20.49 15.80
N SER A 191 -4.96 19.96 14.84
CA SER A 191 -3.67 20.55 14.44
C SER A 191 -3.79 21.98 13.90
N VAL A 192 -4.83 22.25 13.10
CA VAL A 192 -5.13 23.61 12.63
C VAL A 192 -5.49 24.53 13.79
N GLN A 193 -6.21 24.03 14.80
CA GLN A 193 -6.55 24.80 16.00
C GLN A 193 -5.28 25.17 16.80
N GLU A 194 -4.37 24.22 17.02
CA GLU A 194 -3.11 24.49 17.73
C GLU A 194 -2.24 25.50 16.99
N GLU A 195 -2.14 25.38 15.67
CA GLU A 195 -1.39 26.32 14.85
C GLU A 195 -1.96 27.74 14.93
N LYS A 196 -3.30 27.87 14.89
CA LYS A 196 -3.98 29.15 15.10
C LYS A 196 -3.68 29.74 16.49
N LYS A 197 -3.68 28.92 17.54
CA LYS A 197 -3.34 29.36 18.91
C LYS A 197 -1.88 29.85 18.97
N ARG A 198 -0.95 29.13 18.36
CA ARG A 198 0.47 29.50 18.28
C ARG A 198 0.66 30.85 17.59
N LEU A 199 0.08 31.03 16.41
CA LEU A 199 0.16 32.29 15.65
C LEU A 199 -0.49 33.45 16.40
N ALA A 200 -1.62 33.21 17.09
CA ALA A 200 -2.27 34.23 17.92
C ALA A 200 -1.39 34.69 19.09
N GLU A 201 -0.69 33.75 19.74
CA GLU A 201 0.23 34.06 20.84
C GLU A 201 1.48 34.80 20.34
N GLU A 202 2.06 34.38 19.22
CA GLU A 202 3.18 35.08 18.60
C GLU A 202 2.80 36.53 18.24
N ALA A 203 1.63 36.72 17.63
CA ALA A 203 1.11 38.06 17.33
C ALA A 203 0.82 38.87 18.60
N ARG A 204 0.40 38.24 19.70
CA ARG A 204 0.23 38.90 21.01
C ARG A 204 1.57 39.37 21.56
N LEU A 205 2.58 38.49 21.59
CA LEU A 205 3.91 38.80 22.08
C LEU A 205 4.56 39.92 21.25
N LYS A 206 4.41 39.87 19.92
CA LYS A 206 4.89 40.93 19.02
C LYS A 206 4.24 42.28 19.33
N ARG A 207 2.91 42.33 19.50
CA ARG A 207 2.20 43.56 19.89
C ARG A 207 2.66 44.10 21.24
N VAL A 208 2.89 43.23 22.23
CA VAL A 208 3.41 43.64 23.55
C VAL A 208 4.84 44.19 23.43
N ALA A 209 5.69 43.57 22.62
CA ALA A 209 7.05 44.05 22.37
C ALA A 209 7.06 45.42 21.67
N GLU A 210 6.21 45.61 20.66
CA GLU A 210 6.01 46.89 19.96
C GLU A 210 5.52 47.98 20.93
N GLN A 211 4.54 47.67 21.79
CA GLN A 211 4.05 48.59 22.83
C GLN A 211 5.14 48.97 23.84
N ARG A 212 5.96 48.00 24.28
CA ARG A 212 7.09 48.26 25.20
C ARG A 212 8.18 49.11 24.54
N ALA A 213 8.51 48.85 23.27
CA ALA A 213 9.47 49.65 22.52
C ALA A 213 8.98 51.10 22.34
N ALA A 214 7.69 51.28 22.01
CA ALA A 214 7.08 52.60 21.91
C ALA A 214 7.10 53.34 23.26
N ALA A 215 6.79 52.66 24.37
CA ALA A 215 6.83 53.23 25.70
C ALA A 215 8.27 53.62 26.12
N ALA A 216 9.26 52.78 25.82
CA ALA A 216 10.67 53.07 26.10
C ALA A 216 11.19 54.26 25.28
N ALA A 217 10.81 54.36 24.00
CA ALA A 217 11.14 55.51 23.15
C ALA A 217 10.50 56.81 23.69
N ALA A 218 9.25 56.76 24.13
CA ALA A 218 8.58 57.90 24.75
C ALA A 218 9.26 58.32 26.07
N ALA A 219 9.68 57.35 26.90
CA ALA A 219 10.41 57.62 28.13
C ALA A 219 11.80 58.23 27.88
N ALA A 220 12.53 57.74 26.86
CA ALA A 220 13.82 58.29 26.46
C ALA A 220 13.68 59.73 25.92
N ALA A 221 12.63 60.01 25.14
CA ALA A 221 12.32 61.36 24.68
C ALA A 221 11.99 62.31 25.84
N ALA A 222 11.22 61.85 26.84
CA ALA A 222 10.93 62.62 28.05
C ALA A 222 12.18 62.88 28.90
N ALA A 223 13.08 61.89 29.03
CA ALA A 223 14.36 62.05 29.73
C ALA A 223 15.31 63.03 29.00
N ALA A 224 15.34 63.00 27.66
CA ALA A 224 16.10 63.96 26.87
C ALA A 224 15.55 65.40 27.01
N ALA A 225 14.22 65.56 27.05
CA ALA A 225 13.58 66.85 27.30
C ALA A 225 13.90 67.39 28.71
N THR A 226 14.00 66.51 29.71
CA THR A 226 14.37 66.86 31.11
C THR A 226 15.86 67.19 31.25
N SER A 227 16.73 66.58 30.43
CA SER A 227 18.16 66.90 30.40
C SER A 227 18.44 68.27 29.78
N THR A 228 17.59 68.69 28.84
CA THR A 228 17.67 70.01 28.19
C THR A 228 17.24 71.14 29.15
N THR A 229 16.41 70.86 30.16
CA THR A 229 16.03 71.84 31.19
C THR A 229 17.02 71.92 32.36
N VAL A 230 17.75 70.85 32.69
CA VAL A 230 18.81 70.89 33.73
C VAL A 230 20.10 71.55 33.21
N ALA A 231 20.39 71.48 31.91
CA ALA A 231 21.51 72.20 31.29
C ALA A 231 21.34 73.74 31.27
N ALA A 232 20.14 74.26 31.57
CA ALA A 232 19.88 75.69 31.67
C ALA A 232 20.10 76.28 33.09
N THR A 233 20.47 75.49 34.10
CA THR A 233 20.60 75.99 35.49
C THR A 233 21.94 75.70 36.18
N VAL A 234 22.89 75.00 35.55
CA VAL A 234 24.23 74.79 36.14
C VAL A 234 25.31 75.20 35.15
N ALA A 235 25.51 76.51 35.00
CA ALA A 235 26.64 77.11 34.28
C ALA A 235 27.40 78.08 35.19
N THR A 236 27.96 77.56 36.28
CA THR A 236 29.10 78.14 37.00
C THR A 236 29.62 77.00 37.88
N THR A 237 30.76 76.38 37.62
CA THR A 237 32.07 76.85 38.11
C THR A 237 33.16 75.96 37.48
N THR A 238 34.27 76.61 37.13
CA THR A 238 35.57 76.09 36.65
C THR A 238 36.23 75.12 37.66
N THR A 239 37.08 74.15 37.29
CA THR A 239 38.53 74.32 37.00
C THR A 239 39.21 72.95 36.78
N THR A 240 40.20 72.89 35.86
CA THR A 240 41.50 72.13 35.82
C THR A 240 41.52 70.64 36.24
N THR A 241 42.24 69.69 35.63
CA THR A 241 43.58 69.67 35.00
C THR A 241 43.81 68.31 34.29
N ASP A 242 44.75 68.30 33.34
CA ASP A 242 45.65 67.22 32.89
C ASP A 242 45.17 65.98 32.11
N ALA A 243 45.88 65.77 30.99
CA ALA A 243 46.00 64.56 30.18
C ALA A 243 47.24 63.74 30.63
N PRO A 244 47.34 62.42 30.35
CA PRO A 244 47.82 61.98 29.03
C PRO A 244 47.23 60.67 28.46
N SER A 245 47.32 60.58 27.13
CA SER A 245 47.46 59.48 26.13
C SER A 245 47.46 57.97 26.50
N PRO A 246 47.25 57.06 25.49
CA PRO A 246 46.41 55.88 25.60
C PRO A 246 47.14 54.51 25.50
N ALA A 247 46.46 53.44 25.96
CA ALA A 247 46.75 52.03 25.65
C ALA A 247 45.46 51.20 25.82
N THR A 248 44.94 50.55 24.78
CA THR A 248 45.15 49.12 24.43
C THR A 248 44.22 48.14 25.17
N THR A 249 43.20 47.68 24.43
CA THR A 249 42.74 46.28 24.23
C THR A 249 42.21 45.41 25.39
N ALA A 250 41.11 44.73 25.04
CA ALA A 250 40.54 43.47 25.55
C ALA A 250 39.66 43.50 26.82
N ALA A 251 38.35 43.38 26.58
CA ALA A 251 37.35 42.86 27.51
C ALA A 251 37.04 41.38 27.18
N PRO A 252 36.47 40.62 28.13
CA PRO A 252 36.84 39.22 28.38
C PRO A 252 35.97 38.17 27.66
N ALA A 253 36.57 37.02 27.39
CA ALA A 253 35.88 35.79 27.02
C ALA A 253 35.23 35.16 28.26
N THR A 254 33.90 35.12 28.30
CA THR A 254 33.13 34.28 29.21
C THR A 254 32.77 32.98 28.49
N THR A 255 33.46 31.91 28.88
CA THR A 255 33.09 30.52 28.59
C THR A 255 31.85 30.14 29.39
N THR A 256 30.71 29.98 28.71
CA THR A 256 29.52 29.33 29.28
C THR A 256 29.48 27.88 28.81
N THR A 257 29.78 26.98 29.74
CA THR A 257 29.72 25.53 29.60
C THR A 257 28.27 25.07 29.43
N ALA A 258 27.96 24.36 28.35
CA ALA A 258 26.68 23.69 28.15
C ALA A 258 26.66 22.35 28.93
N PRO A 259 25.51 21.96 29.52
CA PRO A 259 25.38 20.69 30.25
C PRO A 259 25.31 19.48 29.27
N PRO A 260 25.83 18.29 29.65
CA PRO A 260 25.86 17.14 28.77
C PRO A 260 24.48 16.48 28.63
N ALA A 261 24.12 16.16 27.39
CA ALA A 261 22.95 15.36 27.06
C ALA A 261 23.15 13.91 27.48
N THR A 262 22.28 13.41 28.35
CA THR A 262 22.09 11.99 28.64
C THR A 262 21.68 11.24 27.37
N THR A 263 22.56 10.37 26.89
CA THR A 263 22.28 9.46 25.78
C THR A 263 21.57 8.22 26.33
N THR A 264 20.26 8.11 26.07
CA THR A 264 19.51 6.89 26.30
C THR A 264 19.86 5.89 25.21
N THR A 265 20.48 4.76 25.58
CA THR A 265 20.90 3.67 24.70
C THR A 265 19.73 2.86 24.15
N ILE A 266 19.65 2.72 22.83
CA ILE A 266 18.79 1.76 22.08
C ILE A 266 19.57 0.42 21.96
N PRO A 267 18.90 -0.75 22.02
CA PRO A 267 19.56 -2.07 22.00
C PRO A 267 20.38 -2.34 20.74
N ASN A 268 21.57 -2.90 20.98
CA ASN A 268 22.58 -3.32 20.03
C ASN A 268 22.07 -4.49 19.15
N VAL A 269 21.76 -4.20 17.88
CA VAL A 269 21.55 -5.20 16.82
C VAL A 269 22.84 -5.29 16.00
N PRO A 270 23.35 -6.49 15.66
CA PRO A 270 24.62 -6.63 14.94
C PRO A 270 24.61 -5.88 13.59
N PRO A 271 25.74 -5.28 13.19
CA PRO A 271 25.84 -4.56 11.93
C PRO A 271 25.61 -5.52 10.75
N PRO A 272 24.90 -5.08 9.69
CA PRO A 272 24.65 -5.93 8.54
C PRO A 272 25.93 -6.24 7.76
N VAL A 273 25.93 -7.38 7.07
CA VAL A 273 27.06 -7.86 6.27
C VAL A 273 27.26 -6.92 5.07
N VAL A 274 28.43 -6.28 4.99
CA VAL A 274 28.79 -5.40 3.88
C VAL A 274 29.40 -6.25 2.76
N THR A 275 28.74 -6.30 1.61
CA THR A 275 29.22 -6.95 0.38
C THR A 275 29.51 -5.87 -0.65
N SER A 276 30.75 -5.80 -1.15
CA SER A 276 31.17 -4.84 -2.19
C SER A 276 30.90 -3.36 -1.86
N GLY A 277 31.01 -2.98 -0.59
CA GLY A 277 30.73 -1.61 -0.13
C GLY A 277 29.25 -1.26 -0.06
N LYS A 278 28.36 -2.25 -0.22
CA LYS A 278 26.92 -2.12 -0.03
C LYS A 278 26.37 -3.07 1.03
N THR A 279 25.20 -2.76 1.58
CA THR A 279 24.51 -3.60 2.57
C THR A 279 23.02 -3.70 2.27
N CYS A 280 22.36 -4.75 2.76
CA CYS A 280 20.90 -4.83 2.69
C CYS A 280 20.26 -3.58 3.36
N PRO A 281 19.33 -2.87 2.70
CA PRO A 281 18.77 -1.61 3.21
C PRO A 281 17.79 -1.78 4.38
N VAL A 282 17.30 -2.99 4.62
CA VAL A 282 16.48 -3.33 5.79
C VAL A 282 17.04 -4.59 6.43
N ASN A 283 17.37 -4.50 7.72
CA ASN A 283 17.85 -5.66 8.45
C ASN A 283 16.67 -6.62 8.68
N ALA A 284 16.82 -7.88 8.27
CA ALA A 284 15.81 -8.93 8.39
C ALA A 284 14.50 -8.67 7.60
N ALA A 285 14.60 -8.41 6.29
CA ALA A 285 13.44 -8.52 5.40
C ALA A 285 12.83 -9.93 5.51
N THR A 286 11.52 -10.02 5.73
CA THR A 286 10.79 -11.29 5.81
C THR A 286 10.42 -11.82 4.43
N SER A 287 10.18 -10.92 3.47
CA SER A 287 9.89 -11.28 2.07
C SER A 287 9.96 -10.06 1.15
N PHE A 288 10.28 -10.29 -0.13
CA PHE A 288 10.19 -9.31 -1.21
C PHE A 288 10.13 -10.03 -2.57
N SER A 289 9.47 -9.43 -3.55
CA SER A 289 9.32 -9.99 -4.90
C SER A 289 9.48 -8.90 -5.97
N ASP A 290 9.73 -9.31 -7.22
CA ASP A 290 9.84 -8.38 -8.33
C ASP A 290 8.48 -7.77 -8.63
N THR A 291 8.26 -6.56 -8.13
CA THR A 291 7.03 -5.78 -8.30
C THR A 291 7.27 -4.55 -9.16
N TRP A 292 8.40 -4.46 -9.86
CA TRP A 292 8.69 -3.33 -10.72
C TRP A 292 7.65 -3.21 -11.84
N GLY A 293 7.13 -2.01 -12.07
CA GLY A 293 6.10 -1.76 -13.06
C GLY A 293 4.68 -2.19 -12.66
N ALA A 294 4.50 -2.87 -11.53
CA ALA A 294 3.17 -3.25 -11.02
C ALA A 294 2.26 -2.03 -10.85
N GLY A 295 0.95 -2.21 -11.07
CA GLY A 295 -0.03 -1.14 -10.95
C GLY A 295 -0.10 -0.55 -9.54
N ARG A 296 -0.26 0.77 -9.43
CA ARG A 296 -0.50 1.51 -8.19
C ARG A 296 -1.69 2.46 -8.39
N SER A 297 -2.27 2.93 -7.27
CA SER A 297 -3.43 3.83 -7.31
C SER A 297 -3.20 5.05 -8.19
N GLY A 298 -4.23 5.45 -8.95
CA GLY A 298 -4.17 6.60 -9.87
C GLY A 298 -3.41 6.33 -11.19
N GLY A 299 -3.37 5.08 -11.67
CA GLY A 299 -2.72 4.73 -12.95
C GLY A 299 -1.19 4.78 -12.91
N ARG A 300 -0.61 4.86 -11.71
CA ARG A 300 0.84 4.88 -11.51
C ARG A 300 1.41 3.47 -11.66
N THR A 301 2.70 3.41 -11.99
CA THR A 301 3.47 2.17 -11.97
C THR A 301 4.44 2.18 -10.80
N HIS A 302 4.68 1.01 -10.23
CA HIS A 302 5.60 0.83 -9.13
C HIS A 302 7.04 1.06 -9.59
N LYS A 303 7.72 2.05 -9.01
CA LYS A 303 9.11 2.43 -9.35
C LYS A 303 10.13 1.95 -8.32
N GLY A 304 9.83 0.85 -7.64
CA GLY A 304 10.67 0.30 -6.59
C GLY A 304 10.45 -1.18 -6.36
N VAL A 305 10.92 -1.65 -5.21
CA VAL A 305 10.62 -2.95 -4.61
C VAL A 305 10.11 -2.70 -3.20
N ASP A 306 9.07 -3.41 -2.81
CA ASP A 306 8.54 -3.35 -1.45
C ASP A 306 9.14 -4.52 -0.65
N MET A 307 9.89 -4.20 0.40
CA MET A 307 10.55 -5.16 1.26
C MET A 307 9.81 -5.27 2.59
N MET A 308 9.15 -6.40 2.80
CA MET A 308 8.37 -6.66 4.01
C MET A 308 9.31 -6.83 5.19
N ALA A 309 9.05 -6.09 6.26
CA ALA A 309 9.81 -6.16 7.50
C ALA A 309 8.93 -5.73 8.68
N ALA A 310 9.31 -6.10 9.91
CA ALA A 310 8.57 -5.66 11.09
C ALA A 310 8.54 -4.13 11.18
N ARG A 311 7.45 -3.55 11.71
CA ARG A 311 7.44 -2.14 12.11
C ARG A 311 8.58 -1.86 13.08
N ASN A 312 9.20 -0.70 12.96
CA ASN A 312 10.40 -0.28 13.69
C ASN A 312 11.67 -1.09 13.38
N ALA A 313 11.68 -1.97 12.37
CA ALA A 313 12.92 -2.60 11.93
C ALA A 313 13.92 -1.52 11.46
N PRO A 314 15.19 -1.57 11.88
CA PRO A 314 16.17 -0.56 11.51
C PRO A 314 16.47 -0.61 10.01
N LEU A 315 16.48 0.56 9.38
CA LEU A 315 16.84 0.75 7.98
C LEU A 315 18.28 1.25 7.88
N ALA A 316 19.08 0.53 7.11
CA ALA A 316 20.50 0.80 6.94
C ALA A 316 20.75 1.64 5.68
N ALA A 317 21.73 2.53 5.74
CA ALA A 317 22.29 3.16 4.54
C ALA A 317 22.95 2.08 3.67
N ILE A 318 22.35 1.79 2.50
CA ILE A 318 22.85 0.80 1.54
C ILE A 318 24.30 1.04 1.12
N GLU A 319 24.79 2.28 1.08
CA GLU A 319 26.16 2.66 0.73
C GLU A 319 26.52 3.94 1.51
N SER A 320 27.81 4.16 1.80
CA SER A 320 28.28 5.46 2.29
C SER A 320 27.95 6.58 1.31
N GLY A 321 27.56 7.74 1.82
CA GLY A 321 27.09 8.84 0.99
C GLY A 321 26.55 10.02 1.80
N VAL A 322 25.67 10.79 1.18
CA VAL A 322 25.01 11.94 1.80
C VAL A 322 23.50 11.83 1.64
N ILE A 323 22.78 12.01 2.75
CA ILE A 323 21.33 12.17 2.74
C ILE A 323 21.03 13.51 2.08
N THR A 324 20.51 13.50 0.86
CA THR A 324 20.27 14.73 0.09
C THR A 324 18.98 15.42 0.53
N ARG A 325 17.97 14.64 0.94
CA ARG A 325 16.68 15.16 1.39
C ARG A 325 15.96 14.16 2.29
N THR A 326 15.22 14.68 3.25
CA THR A 326 14.14 13.95 3.92
C THR A 326 12.81 14.61 3.57
N SER A 327 11.73 13.84 3.52
CA SER A 327 10.40 14.35 3.15
C SER A 327 9.32 13.65 3.96
N ASN A 328 8.18 14.30 4.14
CA ASN A 328 6.95 13.69 4.63
C ASN A 328 5.82 14.06 3.68
N SER A 329 5.33 13.09 2.90
CA SER A 329 4.33 13.31 1.85
C SER A 329 3.19 12.31 1.94
N SER A 330 2.03 12.63 1.34
CA SER A 330 0.86 11.74 1.36
C SER A 330 1.12 10.38 0.71
N LEU A 331 1.96 10.32 -0.33
CA LEU A 331 2.31 9.06 -0.99
C LEU A 331 3.49 8.39 -0.29
N GLY A 332 4.67 9.00 -0.35
CA GLY A 332 5.89 8.39 0.16
C GLY A 332 6.02 8.33 1.68
N GLY A 333 5.14 9.01 2.42
CA GLY A 333 5.25 9.16 3.86
C GLY A 333 6.55 9.84 4.25
N ILE A 334 7.03 9.50 5.43
CA ILE A 334 8.39 9.79 5.89
C ILE A 334 9.35 9.04 4.97
N SER A 335 10.26 9.79 4.36
CA SER A 335 11.14 9.27 3.32
C SER A 335 12.52 9.90 3.34
N ILE A 336 13.49 9.14 2.84
CA ILE A 336 14.90 9.51 2.77
C ILE A 336 15.39 9.37 1.34
N TYR A 337 16.07 10.40 0.85
CA TYR A 337 16.85 10.36 -0.38
C TYR A 337 18.33 10.32 -0.01
N LEU A 338 19.03 9.29 -0.48
CA LEU A 338 20.45 9.09 -0.25
C LEU A 338 21.17 9.11 -1.60
N THR A 339 22.24 9.91 -1.71
CA THR A 339 23.18 9.83 -2.83
C THR A 339 24.45 9.18 -2.34
N GLY A 340 24.76 8.00 -2.86
CA GLY A 340 25.97 7.25 -2.54
C GLY A 340 27.22 7.92 -3.09
N ASN A 341 28.38 7.61 -2.51
CA ASN A 341 29.68 8.08 -2.99
C ASN A 341 29.97 7.62 -4.43
N SER A 342 29.39 6.51 -4.86
CA SER A 342 29.38 6.05 -6.25
C SER A 342 28.64 6.98 -7.22
N GLY A 343 27.84 7.93 -6.73
CA GLY A 343 26.91 8.75 -7.51
C GLY A 343 25.53 8.12 -7.74
N ALA A 344 25.31 6.90 -7.22
CA ALA A 344 24.00 6.27 -7.23
C ALA A 344 23.00 7.00 -6.32
N ARG A 345 21.72 6.93 -6.66
CA ARG A 345 20.63 7.53 -5.87
C ARG A 345 19.71 6.43 -5.35
N TYR A 346 19.27 6.61 -4.11
CA TYR A 346 18.42 5.69 -3.38
C TYR A 346 17.26 6.45 -2.75
N TYR A 347 16.10 5.81 -2.73
CA TYR A 347 14.89 6.33 -2.08
C TYR A 347 14.32 5.29 -1.13
N TYR A 348 14.06 5.71 0.10
CA TYR A 348 13.45 4.92 1.15
C TYR A 348 12.13 5.61 1.52
N ALA A 349 11.02 4.88 1.53
CA ALA A 349 9.70 5.41 1.84
C ALA A 349 8.93 4.54 2.83
N HIS A 350 7.83 5.10 3.32
CA HIS A 350 6.94 4.51 4.32
C HIS A 350 7.57 4.34 5.70
N LEU A 351 8.58 5.14 6.05
CA LEU A 351 9.25 5.02 7.34
C LEU A 351 8.30 5.33 8.50
N GLU A 352 8.50 4.67 9.64
CA GLU A 352 7.87 5.04 10.91
C GLU A 352 8.48 6.34 11.44
N SER A 353 9.81 6.43 11.39
CA SER A 353 10.56 7.59 11.86
C SER A 353 11.96 7.63 11.25
N LEU A 354 12.56 8.82 11.30
CA LEU A 354 13.98 9.02 10.97
C LEU A 354 14.84 8.69 12.19
N ALA A 355 16.04 8.16 11.97
CA ALA A 355 17.01 8.02 13.06
C ALA A 355 17.45 9.40 13.58
N SER A 356 17.91 9.44 14.84
CA SER A 356 18.30 10.70 15.46
C SER A 356 19.38 11.43 14.65
N GLY A 357 19.17 12.73 14.40
CA GLY A 357 20.09 13.57 13.64
C GLY A 357 20.01 13.44 12.12
N VAL A 358 19.21 12.52 11.59
CA VAL A 358 19.02 12.34 10.14
C VAL A 358 18.27 13.52 9.53
N ARG A 359 18.94 14.19 8.58
CA ARG A 359 18.43 15.35 7.82
C ARG A 359 19.20 15.53 6.52
N GLY A 360 18.67 16.34 5.62
CA GLY A 360 19.37 16.75 4.41
C GLY A 360 20.76 17.34 4.73
N GLY A 361 21.78 16.92 3.97
CA GLY A 361 23.18 17.27 4.13
C GLY A 361 23.99 16.37 5.09
N LEU A 362 23.36 15.41 5.77
CA LEU A 362 24.08 14.49 6.66
C LEU A 362 24.89 13.46 5.86
N ALA A 363 26.18 13.36 6.14
CA ALA A 363 27.02 12.26 5.66
C ALA A 363 26.78 11.00 6.49
N VAL A 364 26.68 9.85 5.82
CA VAL A 364 26.43 8.54 6.44
C VAL A 364 27.41 7.51 5.89
N ASN A 365 27.73 6.51 6.70
CA ASN A 365 28.50 5.34 6.28
C ASN A 365 27.55 4.19 5.90
N VAL A 366 28.03 3.29 5.04
CA VAL A 366 27.33 2.02 4.76
C VAL A 366 27.00 1.31 6.07
N GLY A 367 25.76 0.87 6.22
CA GLY A 367 25.27 0.20 7.43
C GLY A 367 24.75 1.12 8.54
N ASP A 368 24.99 2.43 8.47
CA ASP A 368 24.44 3.36 9.46
C ASP A 368 22.90 3.28 9.48
N THR A 369 22.31 3.25 10.67
CA THR A 369 20.85 3.29 10.80
C THR A 369 20.36 4.69 10.47
N ILE A 370 19.57 4.82 9.40
CA ILE A 370 19.07 6.10 8.90
C ILE A 370 17.59 6.31 9.18
N GLY A 371 16.87 5.25 9.54
CA GLY A 371 15.44 5.32 9.86
C GLY A 371 14.90 4.00 10.33
N PHE A 372 13.59 3.95 10.52
CA PHE A 372 12.88 2.79 11.02
C PHE A 372 11.71 2.46 10.10
N ASN A 373 11.55 1.17 9.79
CA ASN A 373 10.50 0.66 8.92
C ASN A 373 9.10 0.95 9.48
N GLY A 374 8.14 1.30 8.64
CA GLY A 374 6.79 1.63 9.07
C GLY A 374 5.77 1.53 7.96
N SER A 375 4.72 2.34 8.06
CA SER A 375 3.59 2.39 7.13
C SER A 375 3.16 3.82 6.78
N SER A 376 4.03 4.81 6.96
CA SER A 376 3.63 6.21 6.73
C SER A 376 3.32 6.51 5.26
N GLY A 377 2.56 7.58 5.00
CA GLY A 377 2.12 7.92 3.64
C GLY A 377 0.94 7.07 3.22
N ASN A 378 1.02 6.43 2.05
CA ASN A 378 -0.06 5.60 1.51
C ASN A 378 0.18 4.09 1.65
N ALA A 379 1.15 3.68 2.49
CA ALA A 379 1.33 2.27 2.80
C ALA A 379 0.21 1.79 3.73
N PRO A 380 -0.34 0.57 3.51
CA PRO A 380 -1.32 0.02 4.42
C PRO A 380 -0.73 -0.17 5.82
N ASP A 381 -1.44 0.27 6.85
CA ASP A 381 -0.91 0.25 8.23
C ASP A 381 -0.61 -1.16 8.76
N TYR A 382 -1.38 -2.14 8.30
CA TYR A 382 -1.22 -3.56 8.64
C TYR A 382 -0.09 -4.26 7.85
N LEU A 383 0.51 -3.60 6.85
CA LEU A 383 1.65 -4.10 6.08
C LEU A 383 2.83 -3.13 6.13
N PRO A 384 3.54 -3.01 7.27
CA PRO A 384 4.78 -2.25 7.33
C PRO A 384 5.80 -2.79 6.33
N HIS A 385 6.33 -1.93 5.48
CA HIS A 385 7.31 -2.32 4.46
C HIS A 385 8.19 -1.15 4.07
N LEU A 386 9.41 -1.47 3.62
CA LEU A 386 10.29 -0.50 3.00
C LEU A 386 9.99 -0.47 1.50
N HIS A 387 9.48 0.65 1.01
CA HIS A 387 9.50 0.92 -0.42
C HIS A 387 10.88 1.47 -0.81
N PHE A 388 11.63 0.70 -1.59
CA PHE A 388 13.00 1.00 -1.97
C PHE A 388 13.14 1.25 -3.48
N GLN A 389 13.80 2.35 -3.87
CA GLN A 389 14.14 2.64 -5.28
C GLN A 389 15.63 2.83 -5.46
N TYR A 390 16.10 2.52 -6.67
CA TYR A 390 17.51 2.62 -7.05
C TYR A 390 17.65 3.26 -8.43
N ALA A 391 18.57 4.22 -8.54
CA ALA A 391 19.04 4.76 -9.80
C ALA A 391 20.58 4.72 -9.84
N PRO A 392 21.18 4.06 -10.85
CA PRO A 392 22.62 4.13 -11.07
C PRO A 392 23.12 5.57 -11.33
N PRO A 393 24.43 5.81 -11.21
CA PRO A 393 25.01 7.12 -11.49
C PRO A 393 24.60 7.65 -12.87
N GLY A 394 24.08 8.88 -12.91
CA GLY A 394 23.66 9.54 -14.15
C GLY A 394 22.46 8.91 -14.88
N SER A 395 21.76 7.96 -14.26
CA SER A 395 20.64 7.24 -14.87
C SER A 395 19.30 7.52 -14.18
N ASP A 396 18.20 7.13 -14.82
CA ASP A 396 16.86 7.11 -14.23
C ASP A 396 16.67 5.96 -13.23
N TRP A 397 15.54 5.96 -12.51
CA TRP A 397 15.15 4.84 -11.64
C TRP A 397 14.98 3.56 -12.45
N ILE A 398 15.60 2.48 -12.00
CA ILE A 398 15.52 1.14 -12.61
C ILE A 398 14.97 0.14 -11.61
N ASN A 399 14.64 -1.07 -12.08
CA ASN A 399 14.21 -2.16 -11.21
C ASN A 399 15.28 -2.45 -10.12
N PRO A 400 14.97 -2.19 -8.83
CA PRO A 400 15.92 -2.46 -7.75
C PRO A 400 15.93 -3.92 -7.30
N TYR A 401 14.97 -4.76 -7.75
CA TYR A 401 14.84 -6.14 -7.30
C TYR A 401 16.12 -6.97 -7.44
N PRO A 402 16.86 -6.95 -8.58
CA PRO A 402 18.10 -7.70 -8.70
C PRO A 402 19.16 -7.28 -7.68
N LEU A 403 19.27 -5.98 -7.39
CA LEU A 403 20.22 -5.44 -6.41
C LEU A 403 19.87 -5.88 -4.99
N VAL A 404 18.60 -5.76 -4.58
CA VAL A 404 18.23 -6.15 -3.21
C VAL A 404 18.27 -7.67 -3.02
N LYS A 405 17.98 -8.46 -4.06
CA LYS A 405 18.14 -9.93 -4.05
C LYS A 405 19.60 -10.34 -3.85
N GLU A 406 20.54 -9.65 -4.51
CA GLU A 406 21.96 -9.93 -4.29
C GLU A 406 22.41 -9.60 -2.86
N LEU A 407 21.90 -8.50 -2.29
CA LEU A 407 22.34 -8.00 -0.98
C LEU A 407 21.63 -8.65 0.22
N CYS A 408 20.40 -9.13 0.04
CA CYS A 408 19.52 -9.54 1.15
C CYS A 408 19.18 -11.03 1.16
N GLY A 409 19.59 -11.80 0.14
CA GLY A 409 19.24 -13.22 -0.04
C GLY A 409 18.02 -13.43 -0.91
#